data_AF-A0A6G3WXG5-F1
#
_entry.id   AF-A0A6G3WXG5-F1
#
_cell.length_a   1.000
_cell.length_b   1.000
_cell.length_c   1.000
_cell.angle_alpha   90.00
_cell.angle_beta   90.00
_cell.angle_gamma   90.00
#
_symmetry.space_group_name_H-M   'P 1'
#
loop_
_entity.id
_entity.type
_entity.pdbx_description
1 polymer ?
#
loop_
_entity_poly.entity_id
_entity_poly.type
_entity_poly.pdbx_seq_one_letter_code
_entity_poly.pdbx_strand_id
1 'polypeptide(L)'
;MVLLGVAAVVLVGIAYGAGLLLNHSEVPKGTTVLGVDIGGGTKEEAVTKLEAALGERAKTPLTLSVDGKEEKLDPEKAGLTLDSQETVRGAAGSDYNPVSVIGSLFGGERPADPVIPVDEEKLGVALTDLAGVSGSSNDGTIRFEPNKAVAVPGKPGKTLDAGQSLISVRDAYRAQVQTGQARLVELPVTTSEPTITKTELDRAMKEFAE
;
A
#
# COMPACT_ATOMS: atom_id res chain seq x y z
N MET A 1 26.61 -49.83 -14.79
CA MET A 1 25.93 -48.98 -13.79
C MET A 1 26.37 -47.51 -13.89
N VAL A 2 27.67 -47.19 -13.97
CA VAL A 2 28.16 -45.79 -14.08
C VAL A 2 27.68 -45.07 -15.36
N LEU A 3 27.68 -45.76 -16.51
CA LEU A 3 27.25 -45.18 -17.80
C LEU A 3 25.77 -44.77 -17.83
N LEU A 4 24.91 -45.53 -17.14
CA LEU A 4 23.47 -45.28 -17.02
C LEU A 4 23.18 -44.08 -16.11
N GLY A 5 23.96 -43.90 -15.04
CA GLY A 5 23.86 -42.73 -14.17
C GLY A 5 24.28 -41.43 -14.86
N VAL A 6 25.35 -41.45 -15.65
CA VAL A 6 25.80 -40.28 -16.43
C VAL A 6 24.79 -39.92 -17.52
N ALA A 7 24.22 -40.91 -18.21
CA ALA A 7 23.19 -40.67 -19.22
C ALA A 7 21.93 -40.03 -18.62
N ALA A 8 21.49 -40.46 -17.43
CA ALA A 8 20.36 -39.87 -16.74
C ALA A 8 20.61 -38.42 -16.30
N VAL A 9 21.79 -38.12 -15.77
CA VAL A 9 22.18 -36.75 -15.35
C VAL A 9 22.27 -35.82 -16.56
N VAL A 10 22.81 -36.29 -17.68
CA VAL A 10 22.87 -35.52 -18.93
C VAL A 10 21.47 -35.28 -19.51
N LEU A 11 20.57 -36.26 -19.46
CA LEU A 11 19.18 -36.10 -19.91
C LEU A 11 18.41 -35.08 -19.06
N VAL A 12 18.60 -35.12 -17.74
CA VAL A 12 18.02 -34.14 -16.80
C VAL A 12 18.63 -32.76 -17.04
N GLY A 13 19.95 -32.68 -17.26
CA GLY A 13 20.64 -31.43 -17.56
C GLY A 13 20.23 -30.81 -18.90
N ILE A 14 19.98 -31.62 -19.93
CA ILE A 14 19.47 -31.18 -21.23
C ILE A 14 17.99 -30.78 -21.13
N ALA A 15 17.16 -31.53 -20.41
CA ALA A 15 15.76 -31.17 -20.17
C ALA A 15 15.65 -29.86 -19.35
N TYR A 16 16.51 -29.70 -18.35
CA TYR A 16 16.62 -28.48 -17.55
C TYR A 16 17.18 -27.30 -18.36
N GLY A 17 18.20 -27.54 -19.18
CA GLY A 17 18.77 -26.54 -20.09
C GLY A 17 17.80 -26.12 -21.19
N ALA A 18 16.98 -27.05 -21.71
CA ALA A 18 15.90 -26.74 -22.64
C ALA A 18 14.77 -25.96 -21.95
N GLY A 19 14.41 -26.31 -20.72
CA GLY A 19 13.46 -25.54 -19.90
C GLY A 19 13.95 -24.12 -19.57
N LEU A 20 15.25 -23.92 -19.40
CA LEU A 20 15.89 -22.61 -19.17
C LEU A 20 15.97 -21.73 -20.43
N LEU A 21 16.09 -22.35 -21.61
CA LEU A 21 16.18 -21.64 -22.91
C LEU A 21 14.80 -21.35 -23.52
N LEU A 22 13.76 -22.05 -23.06
CA LEU A 22 12.38 -21.70 -23.39
C LEU A 22 12.02 -20.44 -22.61
N ASN A 23 12.13 -19.32 -23.33
CA ASN A 23 11.66 -18.00 -22.94
C ASN A 23 10.15 -18.05 -22.74
N HIS A 24 9.69 -18.63 -21.62
CA HIS A 24 8.28 -18.89 -21.39
C HIS A 24 7.59 -17.58 -21.02
N SER A 25 7.04 -16.93 -22.05
CA SER A 25 6.07 -15.83 -21.96
C SER A 25 4.72 -16.27 -21.37
N GLU A 26 4.67 -17.43 -20.71
CA GLU A 26 3.46 -18.08 -20.25
C GLU A 26 3.40 -18.08 -18.73
N VAL A 27 2.21 -17.85 -18.18
CA VAL A 27 1.94 -17.91 -16.75
C VAL A 27 1.53 -19.35 -16.42
N PRO A 28 2.15 -19.99 -15.41
CA PRO A 28 1.79 -21.35 -15.01
C PRO A 28 0.29 -21.52 -14.75
N LYS A 29 -0.26 -22.70 -15.04
CA LYS A 29 -1.67 -23.01 -14.72
C LYS A 29 -1.89 -23.00 -13.21
N GLY A 30 -3.08 -22.54 -12.79
CA GLY A 30 -3.47 -22.47 -11.38
C GLY A 30 -2.92 -21.25 -10.63
N THR A 31 -2.28 -20.30 -11.34
CA THR A 31 -1.78 -19.07 -10.73
C THR A 31 -2.91 -18.08 -10.48
N THR A 32 -3.11 -17.71 -9.23
CA THR A 32 -4.17 -16.79 -8.79
C THR A 32 -3.59 -15.55 -8.11
N VAL A 33 -4.10 -14.37 -8.45
CA VAL A 33 -3.72 -13.09 -7.83
C VAL A 33 -4.99 -12.47 -7.26
N LEU A 34 -5.02 -12.21 -5.95
CA LEU A 34 -6.18 -11.61 -5.27
C LEU A 34 -7.52 -12.31 -5.60
N GLY A 35 -7.49 -13.63 -5.83
CA GLY A 35 -8.66 -14.44 -6.19
C GLY A 35 -9.00 -14.48 -7.69
N VAL A 36 -8.19 -13.87 -8.55
CA VAL A 36 -8.33 -13.92 -10.02
C VAL A 36 -7.35 -14.92 -10.60
N ASP A 37 -7.86 -15.93 -11.33
CA ASP A 37 -7.02 -16.89 -12.06
C ASP A 37 -6.42 -16.24 -13.32
N ILE A 38 -5.11 -16.09 -13.31
CA ILE A 38 -4.31 -15.53 -14.41
C ILE A 38 -3.47 -16.61 -15.11
N GLY A 39 -3.57 -17.86 -14.66
CA GLY A 39 -2.75 -18.96 -15.15
C GLY A 39 -3.18 -19.52 -16.51
N GLY A 40 -2.26 -20.25 -17.15
CA GLY A 40 -2.55 -21.09 -18.31
C GLY A 40 -2.59 -20.38 -19.67
N GLY A 41 -2.07 -19.17 -19.76
CA GLY A 41 -1.97 -18.37 -20.98
C GLY A 41 -0.70 -17.52 -21.00
N THR A 42 -0.62 -16.56 -21.93
CA THR A 42 0.54 -15.66 -22.00
C THR A 42 0.51 -14.59 -20.91
N LYS A 43 1.65 -13.93 -20.67
CA LYS A 43 1.74 -12.78 -19.76
C LYS A 43 0.78 -11.68 -20.16
N GLU A 44 0.62 -11.42 -21.46
CA GLU A 44 -0.29 -10.39 -21.98
C GLU A 44 -1.77 -10.75 -21.70
N GLU A 45 -2.13 -12.02 -21.88
CA GLU A 45 -3.48 -12.52 -21.55
C GLU A 45 -3.74 -12.44 -20.04
N ALA A 46 -2.75 -12.78 -19.22
CA ALA A 46 -2.81 -12.66 -17.78
C ALA A 46 -3.00 -11.21 -17.30
N VAL A 47 -2.25 -10.26 -17.88
CA VAL A 47 -2.41 -8.81 -17.61
C VAL A 47 -3.82 -8.36 -17.97
N THR A 48 -4.31 -8.74 -19.15
CA THR A 48 -5.65 -8.37 -19.63
C THR A 48 -6.74 -8.90 -18.70
N LYS A 49 -6.63 -10.16 -18.24
CA LYS A 49 -7.57 -10.75 -17.28
C LYS A 49 -7.54 -10.01 -15.93
N LEU A 50 -6.34 -9.69 -15.44
CA LEU A 50 -6.17 -9.01 -14.16
C LEU A 50 -6.72 -7.58 -14.21
N GLU A 51 -6.46 -6.83 -15.28
CA GLU A 51 -7.00 -5.49 -15.51
C GLU A 51 -8.53 -5.52 -15.64
N ALA A 52 -9.09 -6.47 -16.38
CA ALA A 52 -10.53 -6.61 -16.53
C ALA A 52 -11.23 -6.94 -15.19
N ALA A 53 -10.59 -7.72 -14.31
CA ALA A 53 -11.18 -8.14 -13.05
C ALA A 53 -10.97 -7.11 -11.91
N LEU A 54 -9.79 -6.49 -11.85
CA LEU A 54 -9.33 -5.68 -10.72
C LEU A 54 -9.15 -4.20 -11.06
N GLY A 55 -9.04 -3.81 -12.33
CA GLY A 55 -8.76 -2.44 -12.74
C GLY A 55 -9.80 -1.43 -12.25
N GLU A 56 -11.08 -1.75 -12.36
CA GLU A 56 -12.15 -0.88 -11.85
C GLU A 56 -12.16 -0.82 -10.30
N ARG A 57 -11.83 -1.94 -9.64
CA ARG A 57 -11.75 -2.00 -8.17
C ARG A 57 -10.56 -1.19 -7.64
N ALA A 58 -9.45 -1.21 -8.37
CA ALA A 58 -8.23 -0.46 -8.10
C ALA A 58 -8.41 1.05 -8.22
N LYS A 59 -9.39 1.51 -9.00
CA LYS A 59 -9.75 2.94 -9.15
C LYS A 59 -10.85 3.40 -8.20
N THR A 60 -11.49 2.48 -7.49
CA THR A 60 -12.60 2.81 -6.60
C THR A 60 -12.10 3.64 -5.40
N PRO A 61 -12.70 4.79 -5.08
CA PRO A 61 -12.30 5.60 -3.93
C PRO A 61 -12.38 4.83 -2.60
N LEU A 62 -11.39 5.02 -1.73
CA LEU A 62 -11.43 4.52 -0.35
C LEU A 62 -12.23 5.47 0.52
N THR A 63 -13.01 4.92 1.45
CA THR A 63 -13.71 5.72 2.46
C THR A 63 -12.93 5.65 3.76
N LEU A 64 -12.39 6.78 4.19
CA LEU A 64 -11.54 6.89 5.38
C LEU A 64 -12.30 7.70 6.44
N SER A 65 -12.11 7.38 7.71
CA SER A 65 -12.63 8.15 8.84
C SER A 65 -11.48 8.68 9.67
N VAL A 66 -11.48 9.98 9.96
CA VAL A 66 -10.53 10.61 10.86
C VAL A 66 -11.29 11.31 11.97
N ASP A 67 -11.14 10.82 13.20
CA ASP A 67 -11.89 11.31 14.37
C ASP A 67 -13.42 11.36 14.15
N GLY A 68 -13.97 10.36 13.46
CA GLY A 68 -15.41 10.25 13.17
C GLY A 68 -15.88 11.09 11.97
N LYS A 69 -14.99 11.80 11.28
CA LYS A 69 -15.30 12.49 10.02
C LYS A 69 -14.92 11.62 8.84
N GLU A 70 -15.89 11.32 7.99
CA GLU A 70 -15.69 10.53 6.79
C GLU A 70 -15.19 11.39 5.63
N GLU A 71 -14.18 10.89 4.94
CA GLU A 71 -13.59 11.50 3.75
C GLU A 71 -13.27 10.44 2.70
N LYS A 72 -13.29 10.85 1.43
CA LYS A 72 -12.99 9.94 0.31
C LYS A 72 -11.57 10.18 -0.21
N LEU A 73 -10.77 9.12 -0.20
CA LEU A 73 -9.44 9.12 -0.79
C LEU A 73 -9.48 8.50 -2.19
N ASP A 74 -9.06 9.28 -3.16
CA ASP A 74 -8.85 8.81 -4.53
C ASP A 74 -7.50 8.08 -4.61
N PRO A 75 -7.47 6.77 -4.95
CA PRO A 75 -6.24 5.98 -4.97
C PRO A 75 -5.19 6.55 -5.91
N GLU A 76 -5.58 7.00 -7.11
CA GLU A 76 -4.62 7.50 -8.11
C GLU A 76 -3.96 8.79 -7.64
N LYS A 77 -4.73 9.68 -7.00
CA LYS A 77 -4.20 10.91 -6.40
C LYS A 77 -3.31 10.63 -5.19
N ALA A 78 -3.66 9.59 -4.43
CA ALA A 78 -2.89 9.11 -3.30
C ALA A 78 -1.66 8.29 -3.72
N GLY A 79 -1.43 8.07 -5.02
CA GLY A 79 -0.30 7.31 -5.50
C GLY A 79 -0.39 5.80 -5.26
N LEU A 80 -1.60 5.29 -5.07
CA LEU A 80 -1.92 3.87 -4.91
C LEU A 80 -2.40 3.32 -6.25
N THR A 81 -1.64 2.39 -6.82
CA THR A 81 -2.03 1.71 -8.06
C THR A 81 -1.75 0.22 -7.98
N LEU A 82 -2.50 -0.57 -8.74
CA LEU A 82 -2.19 -1.99 -8.97
C LEU A 82 -1.33 -2.08 -10.24
N ASP A 83 -0.08 -2.51 -10.10
CA ASP A 83 0.77 -2.77 -11.26
C ASP A 83 0.53 -4.20 -11.74
N SER A 84 -0.44 -4.34 -12.65
CA SER A 84 -0.78 -5.63 -13.25
C SER A 84 0.38 -6.24 -14.04
N GLN A 85 1.25 -5.43 -14.63
CA GLN A 85 2.39 -5.94 -15.41
C GLN A 85 3.47 -6.52 -14.51
N GLU A 86 3.91 -5.77 -13.50
CA GLU A 86 4.86 -6.24 -12.48
C GLU A 86 4.31 -7.46 -11.74
N THR A 87 3.03 -7.43 -11.38
CA THR A 87 2.35 -8.56 -10.71
C THR A 87 2.43 -9.83 -11.55
N VAL A 88 2.09 -9.74 -12.84
CA VAL A 88 2.16 -10.88 -13.76
C VAL A 88 3.61 -11.30 -14.02
N ARG A 89 4.55 -10.36 -14.12
CA ARG A 89 5.98 -10.67 -14.26
C ARG A 89 6.51 -11.44 -13.06
N GLY A 90 6.16 -11.03 -11.84
CA GLY A 90 6.52 -11.72 -10.60
C GLY A 90 5.86 -13.11 -10.52
N ALA A 91 4.58 -13.19 -10.86
CA ALA A 91 3.82 -14.45 -10.89
C ALA A 91 4.33 -15.44 -11.95
N ALA A 92 4.87 -14.96 -13.07
CA ALA A 92 5.51 -15.77 -14.10
C ALA A 92 6.99 -16.07 -13.80
N GLY A 93 7.64 -15.23 -12.98
CA GLY A 93 9.09 -15.24 -12.76
C GLY A 93 9.57 -16.02 -11.55
N SER A 94 8.67 -16.48 -10.68
CA SER A 94 9.05 -17.16 -9.44
C SER A 94 8.67 -18.64 -9.49
N ASP A 95 9.54 -19.48 -10.08
CA ASP A 95 9.66 -20.90 -9.73
C ASP A 95 10.83 -21.60 -10.48
N TYR A 96 12.07 -21.15 -10.22
CA TYR A 96 13.28 -21.96 -10.42
C TYR A 96 13.67 -22.71 -9.14
N ASN A 97 12.69 -23.27 -8.42
CA ASN A 97 12.93 -24.13 -7.25
C ASN A 97 12.53 -25.58 -7.58
N PRO A 98 13.43 -26.58 -7.52
CA PRO A 98 13.14 -27.96 -7.90
C PRO A 98 11.95 -28.60 -7.15
N VAL A 99 11.55 -28.02 -6.01
CA VAL A 99 10.40 -28.49 -5.20
C VAL A 99 9.05 -28.00 -5.76
N SER A 100 8.97 -26.81 -6.36
CA SER A 100 7.70 -26.28 -6.90
C SER A 100 7.31 -26.88 -8.26
N VAL A 101 8.30 -27.41 -8.99
CA VAL A 101 8.08 -28.18 -10.22
C VAL A 101 7.31 -29.48 -9.93
N ILE A 102 7.57 -30.14 -8.79
CA ILE A 102 6.86 -31.37 -8.38
C ILE A 102 5.40 -31.05 -8.03
N GLY A 103 5.11 -29.96 -7.34
CA GLY A 103 3.74 -29.54 -7.01
C GLY A 103 2.88 -29.22 -8.24
N SER A 104 3.50 -28.66 -9.28
CA SER A 104 2.83 -28.34 -10.56
C SER A 104 2.39 -29.58 -11.35
N LEU A 105 3.01 -30.75 -11.11
CA LEU A 105 2.57 -32.03 -11.67
C LEU A 105 1.30 -32.58 -10.97
N PHE A 106 0.94 -32.05 -9.81
CA PHE A 106 -0.22 -32.47 -9.01
C PHE A 106 -1.37 -31.45 -8.98
N GLY A 107 -1.31 -30.38 -9.78
CA GLY A 107 -2.45 -29.47 -9.98
C GLY A 107 -2.79 -28.56 -8.80
N GLY A 108 -1.82 -28.21 -7.95
CA GLY A 108 -2.03 -27.29 -6.83
C GLY A 108 -2.25 -25.84 -7.25
N GLU A 109 -3.10 -25.11 -6.53
CA GLU A 109 -3.27 -23.65 -6.66
C GLU A 109 -1.96 -22.92 -6.30
N ARG A 110 -1.60 -21.93 -7.11
CA ARG A 110 -0.41 -21.09 -6.92
C ARG A 110 -0.84 -19.65 -6.61
N PRO A 111 -0.95 -19.24 -5.33
CA PRO A 111 -1.19 -17.85 -4.99
C PRO A 111 0.03 -17.01 -5.36
N ALA A 112 -0.18 -15.91 -6.07
CA ALA A 112 0.84 -14.93 -6.41
C ALA A 112 0.52 -13.57 -5.76
N ASP A 113 1.56 -12.92 -5.23
CA ASP A 113 1.43 -11.65 -4.53
C ASP A 113 1.23 -10.48 -5.51
N PRO A 114 0.25 -9.59 -5.26
CA PRO A 114 0.05 -8.40 -6.07
C PRO A 114 1.14 -7.36 -5.80
N VAL A 115 1.64 -6.73 -6.86
CA VAL A 115 2.53 -5.58 -6.80
C VAL A 115 1.67 -4.31 -6.77
N ILE A 116 1.70 -3.63 -5.64
CA ILE A 116 0.99 -2.37 -5.40
C ILE A 116 2.06 -1.31 -5.08
N PRO A 117 2.61 -0.63 -6.09
CA PRO A 117 3.51 0.48 -5.85
C PRO A 117 2.77 1.59 -5.09
N VAL A 118 3.44 2.16 -4.11
CA VAL A 118 2.93 3.27 -3.31
C VAL A 118 3.89 4.44 -3.47
N ASP A 119 3.38 5.56 -3.94
CA ASP A 119 4.07 6.84 -3.91
C ASP A 119 3.87 7.46 -2.53
N GLU A 120 4.83 7.20 -1.63
CA GLU A 120 4.76 7.63 -0.22
C GLU A 120 4.66 9.15 -0.08
N GLU A 121 5.22 9.92 -1.02
CA GLU A 121 5.13 11.38 -1.02
C GLU A 121 3.70 11.83 -1.29
N LYS A 122 3.07 11.32 -2.35
CA LYS A 122 1.67 11.65 -2.66
C LYS A 122 0.71 11.17 -1.58
N LEU A 123 0.92 9.96 -1.07
CA LEU A 123 0.09 9.43 0.00
C LEU A 123 0.24 10.27 1.27
N GLY A 124 1.47 10.68 1.60
CA GLY A 124 1.74 11.58 2.73
C GLY A 124 1.05 12.94 2.60
N VAL A 125 1.07 13.55 1.41
CA VAL A 125 0.34 14.80 1.13
C VAL A 125 -1.16 14.61 1.31
N ALA A 126 -1.74 13.56 0.71
CA ALA A 126 -3.16 13.28 0.83
C ALA A 126 -3.59 13.03 2.28
N LEU A 127 -2.78 12.31 3.06
CA LEU A 127 -3.01 12.09 4.49
C LEU A 127 -2.90 13.39 5.30
N THR A 128 -2.01 14.30 4.92
CA THR A 128 -1.86 15.62 5.58
C THR A 128 -3.09 16.50 5.32
N ASP A 129 -3.61 16.48 4.09
CA ASP A 129 -4.85 17.18 3.74
C ASP A 129 -6.04 16.63 4.56
N LEU A 130 -6.12 15.31 4.70
CA LEU A 130 -7.09 14.62 5.57
C LEU A 130 -6.94 15.00 7.05
N ALA A 131 -5.70 15.12 7.56
CA ALA A 131 -5.43 15.51 8.94
C ALA A 131 -5.85 16.96 9.24
N GLY A 132 -5.82 17.85 8.24
CA GLY A 132 -6.35 19.21 8.36
C GLY A 132 -7.85 19.24 8.72
N VAL A 133 -8.59 18.19 8.37
CA VAL A 133 -10.03 18.05 8.66
C VAL A 133 -10.30 17.60 10.10
N SER A 134 -9.39 16.86 10.74
CA SER A 134 -9.59 16.28 12.08
C SER A 134 -9.35 17.22 13.26
N GLY A 135 -8.89 18.45 13.00
CA GLY A 135 -8.72 19.48 14.02
C GLY A 135 -7.29 19.55 14.55
N SER A 136 -6.51 20.45 13.96
CA SER A 136 -5.12 20.72 14.32
C SER A 136 -4.97 21.17 15.77
N SER A 137 -3.85 20.79 16.41
CA SER A 137 -3.38 21.47 17.64
C SER A 137 -3.20 22.96 17.33
N ASN A 138 -3.60 23.82 18.27
CA ASN A 138 -3.39 25.25 18.13
C ASN A 138 -2.34 25.69 19.14
N ASP A 139 -1.28 26.30 18.63
CA ASP A 139 -0.23 26.87 19.46
C ASP A 139 -0.72 28.08 20.26
N GLY A 140 -0.09 28.28 21.42
CA GLY A 140 -0.32 29.48 22.22
C GLY A 140 0.18 30.71 21.48
N THR A 141 -0.58 31.80 21.52
CA THR A 141 -0.21 33.06 20.86
C THR A 141 -0.51 34.26 21.75
N ILE A 142 0.11 35.39 21.44
CA ILE A 142 -0.17 36.67 22.09
C ILE A 142 -0.99 37.50 21.12
N ARG A 143 -2.23 37.81 21.48
CA ARG A 143 -3.10 38.71 20.71
C ARG A 143 -2.94 40.13 21.23
N PHE A 144 -2.56 41.04 20.33
CA PHE A 144 -2.52 42.46 20.63
C PHE A 144 -3.88 43.09 20.31
N GLU A 145 -4.57 43.54 21.35
CA GLU A 145 -5.78 44.36 21.26
C GLU A 145 -5.40 45.84 21.51
N PRO A 146 -6.25 46.83 21.15
CA PRO A 146 -5.93 48.23 21.41
C PRO A 146 -5.59 48.45 22.90
N ASN A 147 -4.35 48.90 23.16
CA ASN A 147 -3.77 49.16 24.48
C ASN A 147 -3.58 47.94 25.41
N LYS A 148 -3.61 46.69 24.92
CA LYS A 148 -3.29 45.51 25.75
C LYS A 148 -2.81 44.31 24.93
N ALA A 149 -1.86 43.56 25.48
CA ALA A 149 -1.50 42.23 24.99
C ALA A 149 -2.23 41.17 25.83
N VAL A 150 -2.82 40.17 25.16
CA VAL A 150 -3.58 39.09 25.79
C VAL A 150 -2.96 37.76 25.39
N ALA A 151 -2.46 37.01 26.37
CA ALA A 151 -2.06 35.62 26.15
C ALA A 151 -3.27 34.76 25.83
N VAL A 152 -3.18 34.03 24.72
CA VAL A 152 -4.14 33.00 24.31
C VAL A 152 -3.42 31.66 24.44
N PRO A 153 -3.70 30.87 25.49
CA PRO A 153 -3.08 29.56 25.66
C PRO A 153 -3.41 28.63 24.50
N GLY A 154 -2.42 27.86 24.07
CA GLY A 154 -2.61 26.79 23.09
C GLY A 154 -3.50 25.70 23.65
N LYS A 155 -4.17 24.95 22.76
CA LYS A 155 -5.01 23.81 23.13
C LYS A 155 -4.47 22.55 22.47
N PRO A 156 -4.31 21.44 23.22
CA PRO A 156 -4.01 20.15 22.63
C PRO A 156 -5.04 19.80 21.54
N GLY A 157 -4.56 19.30 20.42
CA GLY A 157 -5.37 18.86 19.30
C GLY A 157 -5.15 17.38 19.00
N LYS A 158 -5.89 16.87 18.01
CA LYS A 158 -5.69 15.54 17.48
C LYS A 158 -5.02 15.66 16.12
N THR A 159 -3.94 14.93 15.94
CA THR A 159 -3.28 14.83 14.64
C THR A 159 -3.36 13.39 14.16
N LEU A 160 -3.41 13.21 12.85
CA LEU A 160 -3.31 11.90 12.25
C LEU A 160 -1.93 11.30 12.52
N ASP A 161 -1.87 10.02 12.89
CA ASP A 161 -0.61 9.27 12.88
C ASP A 161 -0.32 8.86 11.44
N ALA A 162 0.49 9.64 10.75
CA ALA A 162 0.81 9.42 9.33
C ALA A 162 1.43 8.03 9.10
N GLY A 163 2.33 7.57 9.97
CA GLY A 163 3.02 6.30 9.80
C GLY A 163 2.07 5.10 9.88
N GLN A 164 1.21 5.07 10.90
CA GLN A 164 0.21 4.01 11.03
C GLN A 164 -0.93 4.13 10.01
N SER A 165 -1.26 5.36 9.59
CA SER A 165 -2.26 5.62 8.55
C SER A 165 -1.80 5.12 7.18
N LEU A 166 -0.52 5.27 6.83
CA LEU A 166 0.05 4.72 5.59
C LEU A 166 -0.19 3.21 5.49
N ILE A 167 0.11 2.48 6.57
CA ILE A 167 -0.09 1.03 6.65
C ILE A 167 -1.56 0.68 6.51
N SER A 168 -2.41 1.37 7.27
CA SER A 168 -3.87 1.13 7.28
C SER A 168 -4.50 1.36 5.90
N VAL A 169 -4.10 2.43 5.21
CA VAL A 169 -4.59 2.75 3.86
C VAL A 169 -4.11 1.73 2.83
N ARG A 170 -2.84 1.32 2.87
CA ARG A 170 -2.30 0.30 1.96
C ARG A 170 -3.03 -1.03 2.11
N ASP A 171 -3.22 -1.47 3.36
CA ASP A 171 -3.86 -2.74 3.64
C ASP A 171 -5.34 -2.71 3.27
N ALA A 172 -6.02 -1.58 3.52
CA ALA A 172 -7.39 -1.35 3.07
C ALA A 172 -7.51 -1.34 1.54
N TYR A 173 -6.58 -0.70 0.83
CA TYR A 173 -6.55 -0.69 -0.62
C TYR A 173 -6.44 -2.11 -1.18
N ARG A 174 -5.49 -2.90 -0.67
CA ARG A 174 -5.34 -4.31 -1.06
C ARG A 174 -6.63 -5.10 -0.81
N ALA A 175 -7.23 -4.96 0.37
CA ALA A 175 -8.46 -5.66 0.73
C ALA A 175 -9.65 -5.25 -0.16
N GLN A 176 -9.76 -3.97 -0.51
CA GLN A 176 -10.78 -3.46 -1.42
C GLN A 176 -10.59 -4.01 -2.84
N VAL A 177 -9.37 -4.02 -3.36
CA VAL A 177 -9.07 -4.59 -4.68
C VAL A 177 -9.43 -6.08 -4.72
N GLN A 178 -9.08 -6.81 -3.67
CA GLN A 178 -9.38 -8.24 -3.54
C GLN A 178 -10.89 -8.53 -3.47
N THR A 179 -11.60 -7.83 -2.58
CA THR A 179 -13.00 -8.16 -2.27
C THR A 179 -14.01 -7.40 -3.13
N GLY A 180 -13.59 -6.30 -3.77
CA GLY A 180 -14.48 -5.35 -4.45
C GLY A 180 -15.38 -4.56 -3.50
N GLN A 181 -15.17 -4.64 -2.18
CA GLN A 181 -16.01 -3.98 -1.17
C GLN A 181 -15.32 -2.73 -0.64
N ALA A 182 -15.96 -1.57 -0.81
CA ALA A 182 -15.56 -0.35 -0.12
C ALA A 182 -15.91 -0.49 1.37
N ARG A 183 -14.89 -0.44 2.23
CA ARG A 183 -15.03 -0.47 3.69
C ARG A 183 -14.58 0.86 4.26
N LEU A 184 -15.22 1.28 5.34
CA LEU A 184 -14.76 2.42 6.13
C LEU A 184 -13.49 2.03 6.87
N VAL A 185 -12.43 2.83 6.69
CA VAL A 185 -11.14 2.64 7.36
C VAL A 185 -10.96 3.75 8.37
N GLU A 186 -10.98 3.42 9.65
CA GLU A 186 -10.65 4.39 10.70
C GLU A 186 -9.14 4.61 10.74
N LEU A 187 -8.71 5.84 10.52
CA LEU A 187 -7.31 6.20 10.59
C LEU A 187 -6.90 6.54 12.03
N PRO A 188 -5.74 6.04 12.48
CA PRO A 188 -5.25 6.29 13.83
C PRO A 188 -4.92 7.77 14.03
N VAL A 189 -5.45 8.33 15.12
CA VAL A 189 -5.15 9.70 15.56
C VAL A 189 -4.35 9.65 16.85
N THR A 190 -3.36 10.54 16.95
CA THR A 190 -2.58 10.77 18.16
C THR A 190 -2.83 12.18 18.70
N THR A 191 -2.56 12.38 19.99
CA THR A 191 -2.68 13.70 20.61
C THR A 191 -1.42 14.50 20.29
N SER A 192 -1.60 15.72 19.78
CA SER A 192 -0.51 16.66 19.56
C SER A 192 -0.61 17.80 20.58
N GLU A 193 0.48 18.02 21.30
CA GLU A 193 0.59 19.13 22.24
C GLU A 193 0.99 20.44 21.52
N PRO A 194 0.63 21.61 22.07
CA PRO A 194 1.12 22.88 21.56
C PRO A 194 2.65 22.95 21.63
N THR A 195 3.28 23.43 20.56
CA THR A 195 4.73 23.66 20.51
C THR A 195 5.13 24.73 21.51
N ILE A 196 4.29 25.77 21.66
CA ILE A 196 4.46 26.84 22.63
C ILE A 196 3.74 26.46 23.92
N THR A 197 4.54 26.17 24.95
CA THR A 197 4.00 25.85 26.28
C THR A 197 3.50 27.10 26.99
N LYS A 198 2.58 26.92 27.96
CA LYS A 198 2.08 28.03 28.79
C LYS A 198 3.22 28.77 29.50
N THR A 199 4.26 28.06 29.94
CA THR A 199 5.44 28.65 30.58
C THR A 199 6.21 29.59 29.66
N GLU A 200 6.34 29.24 28.38
CA GLU A 200 7.00 30.10 27.39
C GLU A 200 6.13 31.30 27.01
N LEU A 201 4.81 31.10 26.92
CA LEU A 201 3.86 32.17 26.68
C LEU A 201 3.84 33.19 27.83
N ASP A 202 3.86 32.73 29.08
CA ASP A 202 3.89 33.58 30.28
C ASP A 202 5.22 34.35 30.38
N ARG A 203 6.35 33.72 30.00
CA ARG A 203 7.66 34.40 29.90
C ARG A 203 7.62 35.51 28.86
N ALA A 204 7.14 35.22 27.65
CA ALA A 204 7.05 36.20 26.57
C ALA A 204 6.12 37.36 26.94
N MET A 205 4.96 37.10 27.58
CA MET A 205 4.09 38.16 28.06
C MET A 205 4.77 39.09 29.07
N LYS A 206 5.62 38.53 29.94
CA LYS A 206 6.38 39.32 30.91
C LYS A 206 7.45 40.20 30.27
N GLU A 207 8.07 39.76 29.18
CA GLU A 207 9.11 40.52 28.48
C GLU A 207 8.56 41.61 27.55
N PHE A 208 7.38 41.40 26.95
CA PHE A 208 6.84 42.28 25.89
C PHE A 208 5.66 43.15 26.34
N ALA A 209 5.03 42.88 27.48
CA ALA A 209 3.79 43.56 27.90
C ALA A 209 3.76 44.08 29.35
N GLU A 210 4.81 43.83 30.14
CA GLU A 210 5.13 44.60 31.38
C GLU A 210 6.22 45.64 31.09
#